data_AF-A0A941HRQ9-F1
#
_entry.id   AF-A0A941HRQ9-F1
#
_cell.length_a   1.000
_cell.length_b   1.000
_cell.length_c   1.000
_cell.angle_alpha   90.00
_cell.angle_beta   90.00
_cell.angle_gamma   90.00
#
_symmetry.space_group_name_H-M   'P 1'
#
loop_
_entity.id
_entity.type
_entity.pdbx_description
1 polymer ?
#
loop_
_entity_poly.entity_id
_entity_poly.type
_entity_poly.pdbx_seq_one_letter_code
_entity_poly.pdbx_strand_id
1 'polypeptide(L)' 'MIRKEDSVHTIIHAHPEVAKALQELGFVNILNPAMLNTVGKIMTLPKASVMMGISMEVIEETLARHGLSFTE' A
#
# COMPACT_ATOMS: atom_id res chain seq x y z
N MET A 1 -6.65 6.50 9.49
CA MET A 1 -5.38 5.89 9.92
C MET A 1 -5.34 4.48 9.37
N ILE A 2 -4.19 4.06 8.83
CA ILE A 2 -4.01 2.78 8.16
C ILE A 2 -3.39 1.78 9.13
N ARG A 3 -3.87 0.53 9.16
CA ARG A 3 -3.21 -0.57 9.88
C ARG A 3 -2.20 -1.24 8.96
N LYS A 4 -0.98 -1.49 9.44
CA LYS A 4 0.10 -2.05 8.60
C LYS A 4 -0.14 -3.51 8.21
N GLU A 5 -0.95 -4.21 9.00
CA GLU A 5 -1.29 -5.62 8.84
C GLU A 5 -2.46 -5.83 7.88
N ASP A 6 -3.23 -4.77 7.59
CA ASP A 6 -4.33 -4.85 6.64
C ASP A 6 -3.80 -5.15 5.24
N SER A 7 -4.61 -5.88 4.49
CA SER A 7 -4.28 -6.17 3.10
C SER A 7 -4.28 -4.90 2.26
N VAL A 8 -3.44 -4.84 1.23
CA VAL A 8 -3.40 -3.72 0.26
C VAL A 8 -4.80 -3.51 -0.35
N HIS A 9 -5.54 -4.58 -0.59
CA HIS A 9 -6.94 -4.52 -1.01
C HIS A 9 -7.83 -3.78 -0.01
N THR A 10 -7.79 -4.17 1.27
CA THR A 10 -8.57 -3.53 2.34
C THR A 10 -8.20 -2.05 2.47
N ILE A 11 -6.91 -1.75 2.47
CA ILE A 11 -6.39 -0.39 2.63
C ILE A 11 -6.87 0.49 1.47
N ILE A 12 -6.74 0.06 0.21
CA ILE A 12 -7.18 0.86 -0.94
C ILE A 12 -8.71 1.03 -0.97
N HIS A 13 -9.48 0.03 -0.54
CA HIS A 13 -10.93 0.17 -0.48
C HIS A 13 -11.38 1.19 0.58
N ALA A 14 -10.68 1.26 1.72
CA ALA A 14 -10.95 2.24 2.76
C ALA A 14 -10.37 3.64 2.44
N HIS A 15 -9.22 3.65 1.77
CA HIS A 15 -8.41 4.83 1.47
C HIS A 15 -7.94 4.80 0.01
N PRO A 16 -8.80 5.13 -0.98
CA PRO A 16 -8.45 5.09 -2.40
C PRO A 16 -7.23 5.93 -2.77
N GLU A 17 -6.95 6.99 -2.02
CA GLU A 17 -5.74 7.83 -2.12
C GLU A 17 -4.43 7.04 -1.98
N VAL A 18 -4.44 5.91 -1.25
CA VAL A 18 -3.29 5.01 -1.13
C VAL A 18 -2.85 4.47 -2.49
N ALA A 19 -3.78 4.24 -3.41
CA ALA A 19 -3.44 3.76 -4.75
C ALA A 19 -2.52 4.75 -5.50
N LYS A 20 -2.69 6.06 -5.31
CA LYS A 20 -1.81 7.07 -5.90
C LYS A 20 -0.40 7.02 -5.30
N ALA A 21 -0.31 6.98 -3.97
CA ALA A 21 0.96 6.84 -3.26
C ALA A 21 1.72 5.56 -3.68
N LEU A 22 1.01 4.44 -3.80
CA LEU A 22 1.59 3.18 -4.26
C LEU A 22 2.03 3.22 -5.74
N GLN A 23 1.31 3.95 -6.59
CA GLN A 23 1.72 4.16 -7.97
C GLN A 23 3.02 4.96 -8.07
N GLU A 24 3.20 6.00 -7.25
CA GLU A 24 4.45 6.78 -7.16
C GLU A 24 5.65 5.93 -6.74
N LEU A 25 5.41 4.96 -5.86
CA LEU A 25 6.41 4.00 -5.40
C LEU A 25 6.66 2.84 -6.38
N GLY A 26 5.99 2.83 -7.54
CA GLY A 26 6.18 1.81 -8.57
C GLY A 26 5.38 0.53 -8.37
N PHE A 27 4.43 0.47 -7.43
CA PHE A 27 3.53 -0.67 -7.23
C PHE A 27 2.40 -0.71 -8.29
N VAL A 28 2.70 -0.50 -9.56
CA VAL A 28 1.69 -0.41 -10.63
C VAL A 28 0.93 -1.72 -10.86
N ASN A 29 1.61 -2.86 -10.75
CA ASN A 29 1.00 -4.17 -11.02
C ASN A 29 -0.03 -4.59 -9.97
N ILE A 30 0.18 -4.26 -8.68
CA ILE A 30 -0.76 -4.64 -7.61
C ILE A 30 -2.07 -3.83 -7.67
N LEU A 31 -2.04 -2.67 -8.35
CA LEU A 31 -3.21 -1.80 -8.53
C LEU A 31 -4.14 -2.25 -9.66
N ASN A 32 -3.70 -3.17 -10.53
CA ASN A 32 -4.58 -3.82 -11.49
C ASN A 32 -5.74 -4.51 -10.75
N PRO A 33 -7.02 -4.29 -11.14
CA PRO A 33 -8.17 -4.90 -10.48
C PRO A 33 -8.08 -6.41 -10.28
N ALA A 34 -7.55 -7.18 -11.24
CA ALA A 34 -7.37 -8.62 -11.12
C ALA A 34 -6.33 -8.98 -10.04
N MET A 35 -5.21 -8.26 -9.99
CA MET A 35 -4.16 -8.46 -8.99
C MET A 35 -4.62 -8.01 -7.61
N LEU A 36 -5.28 -6.86 -7.52
CA LEU A 36 -5.82 -6.30 -6.29
C LEU A 36 -6.84 -7.26 -5.65
N ASN A 37 -7.73 -7.84 -6.45
CA ASN A 37 -8.75 -8.77 -5.99
C ASN A 37 -8.26 -10.19 -5.69
N THR A 38 -6.98 -10.48 -5.96
CA THR A 38 -6.33 -11.78 -5.70
C THR A 38 -5.14 -11.61 -4.76
N VAL A 39 -3.97 -11.27 -5.29
CA VAL A 39 -2.73 -11.04 -4.54
C VAL A 39 -2.89 -9.90 -3.54
N GLY A 40 -3.61 -8.83 -3.91
CA GLY A 40 -3.83 -7.67 -3.05
C GLY A 40 -4.58 -7.99 -1.74
N LYS A 41 -5.32 -9.11 -1.67
CA LYS A 41 -6.02 -9.57 -0.46
C LYS A 41 -5.11 -10.23 0.57
N ILE A 42 -3.94 -10.73 0.16
CA ILE A 42 -2.96 -11.40 1.04
C ILE A 42 -1.66 -10.60 1.21
N MET A 43 -1.45 -9.63 0.32
CA MET A 43 -0.35 -8.68 0.36
C MET A 43 -0.61 -7.61 1.42
N THR A 44 0.40 -7.30 2.22
CA THR A 44 0.41 -6.18 3.17
C THR A 44 1.52 -5.21 2.77
N LEU A 45 1.48 -3.96 3.26
CA LEU A 45 2.52 -2.98 2.96
C LEU A 45 3.92 -3.42 3.44
N PRO A 46 4.10 -4.05 4.62
CA PRO A 46 5.39 -4.61 5.02
C PRO A 46 5.90 -5.73 4.10
N LYS A 47 5.02 -6.61 3.60
CA LYS A 47 5.43 -7.63 2.62
C LYS A 47 5.82 -6.98 1.29
N ALA A 48 5.06 -5.99 0.86
CA ALA A 48 5.30 -5.24 -0.37
C ALA A 48 6.64 -4.48 -0.30
N SER A 49 6.97 -3.91 0.85
CA SER A 49 8.27 -3.29 1.16
C SER A 49 9.44 -4.24 0.90
N VAL A 50 9.39 -5.44 1.49
CA VAL A 50 10.43 -6.46 1.33
C VAL A 50 10.54 -6.92 -0.12
N MET A 51 9.40 -7.17 -0.79
CA MET A 51 9.37 -7.65 -2.17
C MET A 51 9.90 -6.63 -3.19
N MET A 52 9.63 -5.34 -2.97
CA MET A 52 10.10 -4.27 -3.86
C MET A 52 11.48 -3.73 -3.50
N GLY A 53 12.04 -4.14 -2.35
CA GLY A 53 13.29 -3.58 -1.83
C GLY A 53 13.16 -2.10 -1.45
N ILE A 54 11.96 -1.64 -1.11
CA ILE A 54 11.67 -0.26 -0.69
C ILE A 54 11.45 -0.29 0.82
N SER A 55 12.14 0.55 1.60
CA SER A 55 11.96 0.56 3.05
C SER A 55 10.54 1.00 3.45
N MET A 56 10.06 0.49 4.60
CA MET A 56 8.78 0.94 5.16
C MET A 56 8.77 2.45 5.43
N GLU A 57 9.91 3.04 5.77
CA GLU A 57 10.07 4.48 5.96
C GLU A 57 9.74 5.27 4.68
N VAL A 58 10.23 4.84 3.52
CA VAL A 58 9.91 5.48 2.23
C VAL A 58 8.41 5.35 1.88
N ILE A 59 7.80 4.22 2.23
CA ILE A 59 6.36 4.01 2.06
C ILE A 59 5.58 4.96 2.99
N GLU A 60 5.98 5.06 4.24
CA GLU A 60 5.40 5.95 5.26
C GLU A 60 5.50 7.42 4.86
N GLU A 61 6.67 7.88 4.47
CA GLU A 61 6.90 9.25 3.98
C GLU A 61 6.03 9.56 2.76
N THR A 62 5.92 8.61 1.83
CA THR A 62 5.12 8.80 0.63
C THR A 62 3.64 8.89 0.96
N LEU A 63 3.13 7.99 1.80
CA LEU A 63 1.75 8.06 2.30
C LEU A 63 1.48 9.36 3.08
N ALA A 64 2.43 9.82 3.90
CA ALA A 64 2.32 11.07 4.64
C ALA A 64 2.19 12.30 3.72
N ARG A 65 2.89 12.33 2.58
CA ARG A 65 2.71 13.39 1.56
C ARG A 65 1.30 13.42 0.97
N HIS A 66 0.59 12.29 1.00
CA HIS A 66 -0.83 12.17 0.61
C HIS A 66 -1.80 12.37 1.78
N GLY A 67 -1.32 12.81 2.95
CA GLY A 67 -2.16 13.05 4.14
C GLY A 67 -2.54 11.79 4.90
N LEU A 68 -1.84 10.67 4.66
CA LEU A 68 -2.12 9.37 5.26
C LEU A 68 -1.12 9.04 6.36
N SER A 69 -1.60 8.41 7.42
CA SER A 69 -0.78 7.98 8.54
C SER A 69 -1.15 6.56 8.99
N PHE A 70 -0.18 5.87 9.56
CA PHE A 70 -0.40 4.57 10.17
C PHE A 70 -0.82 4.72 11.64
N THR A 71 -1.60 3.75 12.11
CA THR A 71 -1.82 3.50 13.54
C THR A 71 -0.82 2.45 14.03
N GLU A 72 -0.52 2.49 15.33
CA GLU A 72 0.06 1.35 16.06
C GLU A 72 -0.87 0.13 16.03
#